data_AF-A0A4Y9Q6Y8-F1
#
_entry.id   AF-A0A4Y9Q6Y8-F1
#
_cell.length_a   1.000
_cell.length_b   1.000
_cell.length_c   1.000
_cell.angle_alpha   90.00
_cell.angle_beta   90.00
_cell.angle_gamma   90.00
#
_symmetry.space_group_name_H-M   'P 1'
#
loop_
_entity.id
_entity.type
_entity.pdbx_description
1 polymer ?
#
loop_
_entity_poly.entity_id
_entity_poly.type
_entity_poly.pdbx_seq_one_letter_code
_entity_poly.pdbx_strand_id
1 'polypeptide(L)'
;MATVTVRRPGSSRLVLLPLTLLAVLFAEVALPGERRAAAGGRWASEVVPAVVAAYGQDGTIAVAVARQQERPSGEPVRGYEARRIRAAGWSADNGAPAATPIPTASMVKLFMAEDILHRSRVGLLSLTRADFAQLQAMIRHSDDPAASALWVRYGGGRMVSDVAARYGLAGTTPPTSPGQWGSTMTTARDLARFLSLLPVVAHPADAGALMVWMRTATPVAADGFLQRFGLFGTAPPLTAVKQGWMCCIGGQRHLHSVGVIGHRVVVLLSAAPRSVSYEAASAALTAAAAALPPPRHS
;
A
#
# COMPACT_ATOMS: atom_id res chain seq x y z
N MET A 1 0.52 -54.28 -62.98
CA MET A 1 0.82 -55.59 -62.35
C MET A 1 2.24 -55.51 -61.82
N ALA A 2 2.41 -55.38 -60.50
CA ALA A 2 2.88 -56.47 -59.62
C ALA A 2 4.25 -57.01 -60.10
N THR A 3 5.33 -57.03 -59.31
CA THR A 3 5.40 -57.75 -58.03
C THR A 3 6.72 -57.39 -57.31
N VAL A 4 6.58 -57.04 -56.04
CA VAL A 4 7.39 -57.42 -54.85
C VAL A 4 8.79 -57.99 -55.08
N THR A 5 9.80 -57.34 -54.49
CA THR A 5 11.07 -57.97 -54.11
C THR A 5 11.24 -57.96 -52.60
N VAL A 6 11.11 -59.14 -51.99
CA VAL A 6 11.48 -59.44 -50.60
C VAL A 6 12.97 -59.75 -50.55
N ARG A 7 13.70 -59.13 -49.62
CA ARG A 7 14.95 -59.68 -49.07
C ARG A 7 15.04 -59.39 -47.57
N ARG A 8 15.06 -60.47 -46.79
CA ARG A 8 15.62 -60.60 -45.43
C ARG A 8 16.60 -61.79 -45.49
N PRO A 9 17.47 -62.06 -44.49
CA PRO A 9 17.99 -61.20 -43.43
C PRO A 9 19.53 -61.24 -43.34
N GLY A 10 20.15 -60.16 -42.85
CA GLY A 10 21.56 -60.15 -42.42
C GLY A 10 21.62 -60.12 -40.90
N SER A 11 22.23 -61.16 -40.33
CA SER A 11 22.44 -61.43 -38.91
C SER A 11 23.09 -60.26 -38.14
N SER A 12 22.37 -59.67 -37.19
CA SER A 12 22.93 -58.76 -36.20
C SER A 12 23.45 -59.55 -35.00
N ARG A 13 24.77 -59.52 -34.79
CA ARG A 13 25.40 -60.00 -33.55
C ARG A 13 25.00 -59.07 -32.41
N LEU A 14 24.37 -59.64 -31.37
CA LEU A 14 24.14 -58.99 -30.09
C LEU A 14 25.48 -58.64 -29.45
N VAL A 15 25.74 -57.34 -29.28
CA VAL A 15 26.73 -56.83 -28.33
C VAL A 15 25.96 -56.43 -27.08
N LEU A 16 26.11 -57.20 -26.00
CA LEU A 16 25.69 -56.76 -24.67
C LEU A 16 26.64 -55.63 -24.23
N LEU A 17 26.09 -54.43 -24.06
CA LEU A 17 26.70 -53.39 -23.23
C LEU A 17 25.98 -53.36 -21.87
N PRO A 18 26.71 -53.17 -20.76
CA PRO A 18 26.17 -53.33 -19.42
C PRO A 18 25.24 -52.17 -19.08
N LEU A 19 24.05 -52.47 -18.55
CA LEU A 19 23.23 -51.50 -17.84
C LEU A 19 23.96 -51.10 -16.54
N THR A 20 24.72 -50.02 -16.59
CA THR A 20 25.11 -49.30 -15.36
C THR A 20 23.88 -48.57 -14.83
N LEU A 21 23.23 -49.20 -13.86
CA LEU A 21 22.18 -48.60 -13.05
C LEU A 21 22.81 -47.48 -12.20
N LEU A 22 22.71 -46.23 -12.65
CA LEU A 22 23.13 -45.08 -11.85
C LEU A 22 22.06 -44.82 -10.79
N ALA A 23 22.18 -45.49 -9.65
CA ALA A 23 21.41 -45.17 -8.45
C ALA A 23 21.89 -43.80 -7.93
N VAL A 24 21.17 -42.73 -8.30
CA VAL A 24 21.32 -41.43 -7.66
C VAL A 24 20.70 -41.53 -6.28
N LEU A 25 21.53 -41.84 -5.28
CA LEU A 25 21.22 -41.66 -3.88
C LEU A 25 20.97 -40.15 -3.67
N PHE A 26 19.70 -39.76 -3.59
CA PHE A 26 19.31 -38.50 -2.98
C PHE A 26 19.64 -38.60 -1.48
N ALA A 27 20.88 -38.26 -1.13
CA ALA A 27 21.15 -37.79 0.21
C ALA A 27 20.40 -36.47 0.37
N GLU A 28 19.26 -36.50 1.06
CA GLU A 28 18.73 -35.31 1.70
C GLU A 28 19.79 -34.81 2.69
N VAL A 29 20.73 -34.02 2.18
CA VAL A 29 21.40 -33.05 3.01
C VAL A 29 20.28 -32.13 3.45
N ALA A 30 19.79 -32.36 4.67
CA ALA A 30 19.00 -31.40 5.41
C ALA A 30 19.87 -30.15 5.55
N LEU A 31 19.84 -29.31 4.52
CA LEU A 31 20.19 -27.91 4.62
C LEU A 31 19.40 -27.43 5.83
N PRO A 32 20.03 -26.86 6.87
CA PRO A 32 19.31 -26.34 8.01
C PRO A 32 18.27 -25.42 7.43
N GLY A 33 17.00 -25.82 7.57
CA GLY A 33 15.89 -25.15 6.91
C GLY A 33 16.10 -23.68 7.13
N GLU A 34 16.23 -22.93 6.04
CA GLU A 34 16.17 -21.49 6.11
C GLU A 34 14.86 -21.22 6.84
N ARG A 35 14.97 -20.98 8.15
CA ARG A 35 13.96 -20.25 8.89
C ARG A 35 13.80 -19.04 8.01
N ARG A 36 12.67 -18.96 7.29
CA ARG A 36 12.18 -17.71 6.74
C ARG A 36 12.21 -16.76 7.93
N ALA A 37 13.30 -16.02 8.09
CA ALA A 37 13.45 -15.06 9.14
C ALA A 37 12.26 -14.15 8.93
N ALA A 38 11.33 -14.14 9.90
CA ALA A 38 10.07 -13.43 9.77
C ALA A 38 10.41 -12.00 9.34
N ALA A 39 10.04 -11.66 8.11
CA ALA A 39 10.45 -10.45 7.40
C ALA A 39 9.93 -9.15 8.07
N GLY A 40 9.29 -9.26 9.24
CA GLY A 40 8.82 -8.15 10.06
C GLY A 40 9.65 -7.85 11.32
N GLY A 41 10.64 -8.66 11.72
CA GLY A 41 11.45 -8.41 12.93
C GLY A 41 10.63 -7.95 14.16
N ARG A 42 11.22 -7.03 14.98
CA ARG A 42 10.58 -6.37 16.13
C ARG A 42 9.25 -5.69 15.80
N TRP A 43 9.05 -5.26 14.55
CA TRP A 43 7.80 -4.62 14.14
C TRP A 43 6.63 -5.58 14.18
N ALA A 44 6.79 -6.77 13.62
CA ALA A 44 5.76 -7.79 13.65
C ALA A 44 5.59 -8.41 15.04
N SER A 45 6.69 -8.65 15.77
CA SER A 45 6.64 -9.38 17.05
C SER A 45 6.29 -8.53 18.27
N GLU A 46 6.54 -7.21 18.25
CA GLU A 46 6.33 -6.34 19.41
C GLU A 46 5.48 -5.11 19.09
N VAL A 47 5.81 -4.37 18.03
CA VAL A 47 5.18 -3.04 17.82
C VAL A 47 3.75 -3.15 17.32
N VAL A 48 3.48 -3.97 16.31
CA VAL A 48 2.13 -4.14 15.77
C VAL A 48 1.16 -4.65 16.85
N PRO A 49 1.48 -5.69 17.64
CA PRO A 49 0.65 -6.09 18.77
C PRO A 49 0.37 -4.96 19.77
N ALA A 50 1.38 -4.14 20.11
CA ALA A 50 1.21 -3.02 21.03
C ALA A 50 0.26 -1.94 20.47
N VAL A 51 0.37 -1.61 19.18
CA VAL A 51 -0.53 -0.66 18.49
C VAL A 51 -1.96 -1.18 18.48
N VAL A 52 -2.16 -2.47 18.18
CA VAL A 52 -3.49 -3.10 18.18
C VAL A 52 -4.07 -3.12 19.60
N ALA A 53 -3.29 -3.48 20.60
CA ALA A 53 -3.73 -3.49 21.99
C ALA A 53 -4.12 -2.08 22.48
N ALA A 54 -3.36 -1.06 22.11
CA ALA A 54 -3.62 0.33 22.49
C ALA A 54 -4.86 0.94 21.79
N TYR A 55 -5.28 0.42 20.63
CA TYR A 55 -6.54 0.82 20.01
C TYR A 55 -7.77 0.44 20.85
N GLY A 56 -7.68 -0.67 21.61
CA GLY A 56 -8.77 -1.12 22.47
C GLY A 56 -9.87 -1.88 21.73
N GLN A 57 -11.10 -1.83 22.28
CA GLN A 57 -12.23 -2.67 21.87
C GLN A 57 -13.36 -1.89 21.17
N ASP A 58 -13.13 -0.61 20.83
CA ASP A 58 -14.14 0.27 20.24
C ASP A 58 -14.44 -0.02 18.75
N GLY A 59 -13.83 -1.06 18.19
CA GLY A 59 -14.00 -1.44 16.80
C GLY A 59 -12.90 -2.38 16.30
N THR A 60 -12.71 -2.40 14.99
CA THR A 60 -11.60 -3.11 14.34
C THR A 60 -10.55 -2.13 13.88
N ILE A 61 -9.28 -2.50 14.03
CA ILE A 61 -8.14 -1.78 13.45
C ILE A 61 -7.33 -2.69 12.52
N ALA A 62 -7.01 -2.19 11.34
CA ALA A 62 -6.06 -2.75 10.41
C ALA A 62 -4.77 -1.93 10.49
N VAL A 63 -3.65 -2.60 10.78
CA VAL A 63 -2.35 -1.96 11.01
C VAL A 63 -1.36 -2.51 10.00
N ALA A 64 -0.66 -1.62 9.30
CA ALA A 64 0.49 -1.98 8.49
C ALA A 64 1.61 -0.96 8.68
N VAL A 65 2.85 -1.46 8.77
CA VAL A 65 4.07 -0.67 8.82
C VAL A 65 4.99 -1.14 7.71
N ALA A 66 5.59 -0.21 6.99
CA ALA A 66 6.56 -0.49 5.94
C ALA A 66 7.73 0.49 5.98
N ARG A 67 8.84 0.14 5.35
CA ARG A 67 9.92 1.09 5.07
C ARG A 67 9.66 1.81 3.75
N GLN A 68 9.68 3.14 3.76
CA GLN A 68 9.68 3.94 2.54
C GLN A 68 10.97 3.68 1.77
N GLN A 69 10.81 3.39 0.49
CA GLN A 69 11.93 3.15 -0.41
C GLN A 69 12.51 4.49 -0.83
N GLU A 70 13.82 4.48 -1.03
CA GLU A 70 14.55 5.59 -1.61
C GLU A 70 15.14 5.12 -2.92
N ARG A 71 15.19 6.01 -3.91
CA ARG A 71 15.88 5.72 -5.15
C ARG A 71 17.38 5.90 -4.89
N PRO A 72 18.22 4.86 -4.99
CA PRO A 72 19.66 5.05 -4.91
C PRO A 72 20.13 5.93 -6.08
N SER A 73 20.96 6.93 -5.79
CA SER A 73 21.54 7.78 -6.82
C SER A 73 22.37 6.94 -7.79
N GLY A 74 22.16 7.14 -9.10
CA GLY A 74 22.96 6.50 -10.15
C GLY A 74 22.60 5.05 -10.51
N GLU A 75 21.57 4.44 -9.91
CA GLU A 75 21.20 3.04 -10.23
C GLU A 75 20.34 2.93 -11.52
N PRO A 76 20.67 1.99 -12.44
CA PRO A 76 19.84 1.70 -13.62
C PRO A 76 18.46 1.15 -13.23
N VAL A 77 17.42 1.56 -13.96
CA VAL A 77 16.00 1.22 -13.71
C VAL A 77 15.76 -0.30 -13.55
N ARG A 78 16.53 -1.15 -14.22
CA ARG A 78 16.39 -2.62 -14.12
C ARG A 78 16.84 -3.20 -12.77
N GLY A 79 17.86 -2.63 -12.11
CA GLY A 79 18.29 -3.06 -10.76
C GLY A 79 17.26 -2.72 -9.68
N TYR A 80 16.52 -1.65 -9.93
CA TYR A 80 15.43 -1.17 -9.08
C TYR A 80 14.18 -2.07 -9.10
N GLU A 81 13.79 -2.65 -10.24
CA GLU A 81 12.67 -3.61 -10.33
C GLU A 81 12.92 -4.88 -9.49
N ALA A 82 14.17 -5.36 -9.39
CA ALA A 82 14.52 -6.47 -8.52
C ALA A 82 14.42 -6.10 -7.02
N ARG A 83 14.61 -4.82 -6.65
CA ARG A 83 14.37 -4.32 -5.27
C ARG A 83 12.89 -4.17 -4.97
N ARG A 84 12.01 -3.88 -5.95
CA ARG A 84 10.54 -3.89 -5.77
C ARG A 84 10.03 -5.23 -5.23
N ILE A 85 10.61 -6.34 -5.67
CA ILE A 85 10.28 -7.68 -5.15
C ILE A 85 10.78 -7.85 -3.70
N ARG A 86 11.95 -7.32 -3.36
CA ARG A 86 12.51 -7.34 -1.99
C ARG A 86 11.81 -6.39 -1.01
N ALA A 87 11.18 -5.31 -1.48
CA ALA A 87 10.46 -4.34 -0.64
C ALA A 87 9.24 -4.96 0.07
N ALA A 88 8.67 -6.04 -0.48
CA ALA A 88 7.66 -6.86 0.20
C ALA A 88 8.20 -7.58 1.46
N GLY A 89 9.53 -7.60 1.65
CA GLY A 89 10.20 -8.19 2.81
C GLY A 89 10.55 -7.21 3.94
N TRP A 90 10.06 -5.96 3.90
CA TRP A 90 10.26 -4.98 4.99
C TRP A 90 8.94 -4.35 5.45
N SER A 91 7.92 -5.19 5.60
CA SER A 91 6.61 -4.81 6.14
C SER A 91 6.21 -5.71 7.29
N ALA A 92 5.49 -5.13 8.25
CA ALA A 92 4.84 -5.85 9.34
C ALA A 92 3.38 -5.38 9.42
N ASP A 93 2.47 -6.31 9.70
CA ASP A 93 1.04 -6.03 9.80
C ASP A 93 0.34 -6.97 10.78
N ASN A 94 -0.93 -6.68 11.09
CA ASN A 94 -1.72 -7.49 12.03
C ASN A 94 -2.49 -8.65 11.36
N GLY A 95 -2.04 -9.12 10.19
CA GLY A 95 -2.58 -10.30 9.52
C GLY A 95 -3.83 -10.01 8.70
N ALA A 96 -4.87 -10.82 8.90
CA ALA A 96 -6.10 -10.73 8.12
C ALA A 96 -6.74 -9.32 8.13
N PRO A 97 -6.87 -8.60 9.27
CA PRO A 97 -7.40 -7.23 9.28
C PRO A 97 -6.64 -6.29 8.33
N ALA A 98 -5.31 -6.38 8.26
CA ALA A 98 -4.51 -5.54 7.37
C ALA A 98 -4.71 -5.84 5.87
N ALA A 99 -5.22 -7.03 5.54
CA ALA A 99 -5.53 -7.48 4.18
C ALA A 99 -7.01 -7.32 3.80
N THR A 100 -7.88 -6.99 4.76
CA THR A 100 -9.31 -6.83 4.53
C THR A 100 -9.61 -5.46 3.91
N PRO A 101 -10.28 -5.39 2.76
CA PRO A 101 -10.66 -4.11 2.18
C PRO A 101 -11.66 -3.35 3.05
N ILE A 102 -11.44 -2.04 3.21
CA ILE A 102 -12.29 -1.10 3.95
C ILE A 102 -12.49 0.19 3.12
N PRO A 103 -13.64 0.90 3.25
CA PRO A 103 -13.82 2.19 2.60
C PRO A 103 -12.72 3.18 3.00
N THR A 104 -12.13 3.85 2.02
CA THR A 104 -10.97 4.73 2.18
C THR A 104 -11.25 6.04 2.89
N ALA A 105 -12.50 6.51 2.88
CA ALA A 105 -12.81 7.92 3.18
C ALA A 105 -11.88 8.84 2.38
N SER A 106 -11.21 9.77 3.05
CA SER A 106 -10.27 10.70 2.43
C SER A 106 -8.91 10.08 2.04
N MET A 107 -8.66 8.78 2.25
CA MET A 107 -7.40 8.15 1.79
C MET A 107 -7.31 8.08 0.27
N VAL A 108 -8.44 7.92 -0.45
CA VAL A 108 -8.47 7.87 -1.92
C VAL A 108 -7.88 9.13 -2.57
N LYS A 109 -7.91 10.28 -1.88
CA LYS A 109 -7.35 11.54 -2.37
C LYS A 109 -5.85 11.42 -2.67
N LEU A 110 -5.13 10.53 -1.98
CA LEU A 110 -3.74 10.21 -2.29
C LEU A 110 -3.59 9.54 -3.66
N PHE A 111 -4.48 8.60 -3.98
CA PHE A 111 -4.51 7.92 -5.29
C PHE A 111 -4.93 8.89 -6.40
N MET A 112 -5.94 9.73 -6.14
CA MET A 112 -6.38 10.77 -7.08
C MET A 112 -5.23 11.72 -7.43
N ALA A 113 -4.51 12.22 -6.42
CA ALA A 113 -3.39 13.12 -6.64
C ALA A 113 -2.25 12.46 -7.42
N GLU A 114 -1.88 11.22 -7.07
CA GLU A 114 -0.84 10.48 -7.79
C GLU A 114 -1.19 10.28 -9.26
N ASP A 115 -2.42 9.82 -9.55
CA ASP A 115 -2.83 9.52 -10.91
C ASP A 115 -2.94 10.78 -11.79
N ILE A 116 -3.52 11.86 -11.25
CA ILE A 116 -3.65 13.13 -11.96
C ILE A 116 -2.28 13.71 -12.28
N LEU A 117 -1.35 13.70 -11.31
CA LEU A 117 0.02 14.16 -11.53
C LEU A 117 0.76 13.26 -12.53
N HIS A 118 0.61 11.94 -12.41
CA HIS A 118 1.23 10.99 -13.34
C HIS A 118 0.74 11.20 -14.77
N ARG A 119 -0.58 11.25 -15.00
CA ARG A 119 -1.16 11.45 -16.34
C ARG A 119 -0.80 12.81 -16.93
N SER A 120 -0.68 13.85 -16.10
CA SER A 120 -0.14 15.14 -16.54
C SER A 120 1.30 15.01 -17.02
N ARG A 121 2.13 14.32 -16.22
CA ARG A 121 3.57 14.12 -16.51
C ARG A 121 3.81 13.38 -17.82
N VAL A 122 2.99 12.37 -18.12
CA VAL A 122 3.11 11.58 -19.35
C VAL A 122 2.31 12.16 -20.54
N GLY A 123 1.76 13.37 -20.41
CA GLY A 123 1.09 14.08 -21.49
C GLY A 123 -0.32 13.57 -21.83
N LEU A 124 -0.93 12.77 -20.95
CA LEU A 124 -2.30 12.27 -21.13
C LEU A 124 -3.38 13.26 -20.68
N LEU A 125 -3.01 14.27 -19.89
CA LEU A 125 -3.86 15.40 -19.55
C LEU A 125 -3.00 16.67 -19.33
N SER A 126 -3.65 17.82 -19.22
CA SER A 126 -3.00 19.08 -18.85
C SER A 126 -3.62 19.64 -17.58
N LEU A 127 -2.77 20.10 -16.66
CA LEU A 127 -3.19 20.75 -15.43
C LEU A 127 -3.08 22.26 -15.56
N THR A 128 -4.14 22.96 -15.18
CA THR A 128 -4.08 24.40 -14.96
C THR A 128 -3.48 24.69 -13.58
N ARG A 129 -3.15 25.96 -13.32
CA ARG A 129 -2.77 26.40 -11.96
C ARG A 129 -3.88 26.14 -10.94
N ALA A 130 -5.14 26.27 -11.35
CA ALA A 130 -6.29 26.01 -10.49
C ALA A 130 -6.38 24.53 -10.12
N ASP A 131 -6.15 23.62 -11.06
CA ASP A 131 -6.15 22.16 -10.78
C ASP A 131 -5.05 21.80 -9.77
N PHE A 132 -3.86 22.39 -9.91
CA PHE A 132 -2.78 22.17 -8.96
C PHE A 132 -3.10 22.71 -7.56
N ALA A 133 -3.75 23.88 -7.47
CA ALA A 133 -4.23 24.42 -6.20
C ALA A 133 -5.30 23.52 -5.55
N GLN A 134 -6.22 22.96 -6.35
CA GLN A 134 -7.22 22.01 -5.88
C GLN A 134 -6.57 20.71 -5.37
N LEU A 135 -5.57 20.17 -6.08
CA LEU A 135 -4.80 19.01 -5.62
C LEU A 135 -4.15 19.28 -4.25
N GLN A 136 -3.51 20.44 -4.11
CA GLN A 136 -2.89 20.85 -2.86
C GLN A 136 -3.93 20.98 -1.72
N ALA A 137 -5.06 21.65 -1.95
CA ALA A 137 -6.12 21.83 -0.96
C ALA A 137 -6.74 20.49 -0.55
N MET A 138 -7.00 19.61 -1.53
CA MET A 138 -7.53 18.27 -1.33
C MET A 138 -6.65 17.43 -0.39
N ILE A 139 -5.32 17.55 -0.50
CA ILE A 139 -4.42 16.80 0.39
C ILE A 139 -4.27 17.49 1.76
N ARG A 140 -4.02 18.81 1.78
CA ARG A 140 -3.70 19.56 3.02
C ARG A 140 -4.90 19.72 3.95
N HIS A 141 -6.03 20.14 3.37
CA HIS A 141 -7.26 20.46 4.10
C HIS A 141 -8.29 19.34 4.01
N SER A 142 -7.93 18.22 3.35
CA SER A 142 -8.88 17.14 3.05
C SER A 142 -10.12 17.61 2.28
N ASP A 143 -9.99 18.67 1.47
CA ASP A 143 -11.10 19.39 0.83
C ASP A 143 -11.96 18.51 -0.08
N ASP A 144 -13.23 18.32 0.30
CA ASP A 144 -14.22 17.48 -0.39
C ASP A 144 -14.75 18.10 -1.69
N PRO A 145 -15.07 19.41 -1.75
CA PRO A 145 -15.37 20.08 -3.02
C PRO A 145 -14.26 19.94 -4.06
N ALA A 146 -12.99 20.15 -3.66
CA ALA A 146 -11.83 19.97 -4.54
C ALA A 146 -11.72 18.52 -5.02
N ALA A 147 -11.85 17.54 -4.12
CA ALA A 147 -11.86 16.13 -4.50
C ALA A 147 -12.98 15.80 -5.49
N SER A 148 -14.20 16.27 -5.23
CA SER A 148 -15.36 15.98 -6.09
C SER A 148 -15.20 16.58 -7.48
N ALA A 149 -14.69 17.83 -7.58
CA ALA A 149 -14.40 18.48 -8.85
C ALA A 149 -13.32 17.72 -9.65
N LEU A 150 -12.21 17.36 -8.99
CA LEU A 150 -11.12 16.61 -9.61
C LEU A 150 -11.57 15.19 -10.02
N TRP A 151 -12.41 14.55 -9.21
CA TRP A 151 -12.96 13.22 -9.48
C TRP A 151 -13.78 13.20 -10.77
N VAL A 152 -14.73 14.13 -10.89
CA VAL A 152 -15.57 14.26 -12.10
C VAL A 152 -14.70 14.61 -13.31
N ARG A 153 -13.78 15.56 -13.16
CA ARG A 153 -12.98 16.08 -14.28
C ARG A 153 -11.99 15.07 -14.83
N TYR A 154 -11.35 14.28 -13.97
CA TYR A 154 -10.17 13.51 -14.37
C TYR A 154 -10.39 11.99 -14.46
N GLY A 155 -11.62 11.51 -14.42
CA GLY A 155 -11.94 10.11 -14.79
C GLY A 155 -12.35 9.21 -13.63
N GLY A 156 -12.71 9.80 -12.49
CA GLY A 156 -13.36 9.13 -11.37
C GLY A 156 -12.65 7.84 -10.93
N GLY A 157 -13.42 6.74 -10.90
CA GLY A 157 -12.93 5.42 -10.48
C GLY A 157 -11.73 4.90 -11.28
N ARG A 158 -11.53 5.34 -12.54
CA ARG A 158 -10.37 4.95 -13.34
C ARG A 158 -9.05 5.31 -12.66
N MET A 159 -9.01 6.46 -11.98
CA MET A 159 -7.81 6.91 -11.26
C MET A 159 -7.38 5.90 -10.20
N VAL A 160 -8.36 5.30 -9.50
CA VAL A 160 -8.10 4.25 -8.51
C VAL A 160 -7.55 3.00 -9.17
N SER A 161 -8.18 2.53 -10.25
CA SER A 161 -7.73 1.35 -10.99
C SER A 161 -6.31 1.50 -11.55
N ASP A 162 -6.00 2.68 -12.10
CA ASP A 162 -4.69 2.97 -12.69
C ASP A 162 -3.59 2.96 -11.61
N VAL A 163 -3.84 3.57 -10.45
CA VAL A 163 -2.91 3.53 -9.31
C VAL A 163 -2.78 2.11 -8.77
N ALA A 164 -3.88 1.40 -8.61
CA ALA A 164 -3.86 0.02 -8.13
C ALA A 164 -3.00 -0.87 -9.03
N ALA A 165 -3.13 -0.74 -10.35
CA ALA A 165 -2.28 -1.44 -11.31
C ALA A 165 -0.81 -1.01 -11.22
N ARG A 166 -0.54 0.30 -11.16
CA ARG A 166 0.83 0.86 -11.16
C ARG A 166 1.64 0.43 -9.93
N TYR A 167 0.99 0.38 -8.77
CA TYR A 167 1.63 0.03 -7.50
C TYR A 167 1.45 -1.45 -7.11
N GLY A 168 0.55 -2.18 -7.78
CA GLY A 168 0.20 -3.57 -7.44
C GLY A 168 -0.59 -3.65 -6.13
N LEU A 169 -1.68 -2.89 -6.02
CA LEU A 169 -2.56 -2.79 -4.86
C LEU A 169 -3.77 -3.71 -5.03
N ALA A 170 -3.60 -4.99 -4.74
CA ALA A 170 -4.56 -6.04 -5.11
C ALA A 170 -5.90 -5.97 -4.35
N GLY A 171 -5.94 -5.31 -3.20
CA GLY A 171 -7.16 -5.11 -2.40
C GLY A 171 -7.76 -3.71 -2.56
N THR A 172 -7.30 -2.93 -3.54
CA THR A 172 -7.74 -1.55 -3.79
C THR A 172 -8.60 -1.49 -5.04
N THR A 173 -9.85 -1.06 -4.89
CA THR A 173 -10.82 -1.05 -6.00
C THR A 173 -11.66 0.24 -5.98
N PRO A 174 -12.10 0.72 -7.16
CA PRO A 174 -13.03 1.85 -7.25
C PRO A 174 -14.31 1.63 -6.42
N PRO A 175 -15.05 2.71 -6.08
CA PRO A 175 -16.31 2.58 -5.39
C PRO A 175 -17.35 1.91 -6.30
N THR A 176 -18.25 1.12 -5.72
CA THR A 176 -19.38 0.53 -6.47
C THR A 176 -20.27 1.60 -7.10
N SER A 177 -20.51 2.70 -6.37
CA SER A 177 -21.22 3.87 -6.89
C SER A 177 -20.21 4.88 -7.44
N PRO A 178 -20.19 5.17 -8.76
CA PRO A 178 -19.14 5.98 -9.38
C PRO A 178 -18.97 7.39 -8.80
N GLY A 179 -20.02 8.00 -8.25
CA GLY A 179 -19.98 9.32 -7.63
C GLY A 179 -19.47 9.35 -6.18
N GLN A 180 -19.24 8.19 -5.56
CA GLN A 180 -18.88 8.09 -4.14
C GLN A 180 -17.39 7.80 -3.97
N TRP A 181 -16.52 8.75 -4.33
CA TRP A 181 -15.06 8.58 -4.28
C TRP A 181 -14.58 8.04 -2.92
N GLY A 182 -15.14 8.50 -1.80
CA GLY A 182 -14.75 8.05 -0.46
C GLY A 182 -15.05 6.56 -0.18
N SER A 183 -16.03 5.99 -0.88
CA SER A 183 -16.40 4.58 -0.81
C SER A 183 -15.46 3.67 -1.62
N THR A 184 -14.37 4.22 -2.18
CA THR A 184 -13.25 3.43 -2.72
C THR A 184 -12.77 2.47 -1.65
N MET A 185 -12.50 1.22 -2.01
CA MET A 185 -12.01 0.22 -1.07
C MET A 185 -10.49 0.15 -1.13
N THR A 186 -9.82 -0.05 0.00
CA THR A 186 -8.38 -0.32 0.08
C THR A 186 -8.05 -1.18 1.29
N THR A 187 -6.81 -1.65 1.41
CA THR A 187 -6.31 -2.38 2.57
C THR A 187 -5.20 -1.60 3.26
N ALA A 188 -4.91 -1.92 4.53
CA ALA A 188 -3.77 -1.30 5.21
C ALA A 188 -2.45 -1.68 4.52
N ARG A 189 -2.33 -2.93 4.03
CA ARG A 189 -1.20 -3.40 3.22
C ARG A 189 -1.01 -2.58 1.95
N ASP A 190 -2.09 -2.30 1.23
CA ASP A 190 -2.02 -1.55 -0.02
C ASP A 190 -1.63 -0.10 0.19
N LEU A 191 -2.20 0.59 1.19
CA LEU A 191 -1.77 1.95 1.52
C LEU A 191 -0.31 2.00 1.98
N ALA A 192 0.14 1.02 2.76
CA ALA A 192 1.53 0.93 3.19
C ALA A 192 2.47 0.71 1.99
N ARG A 193 2.07 -0.16 1.06
CA ARG A 193 2.77 -0.42 -0.20
C ARG A 193 2.82 0.82 -1.10
N PHE A 194 1.70 1.52 -1.27
CA PHE A 194 1.61 2.76 -2.04
C PHE A 194 2.60 3.81 -1.52
N LEU A 195 2.52 4.17 -0.23
CA LEU A 195 3.42 5.17 0.36
C LEU A 195 4.87 4.71 0.43
N SER A 196 5.12 3.40 0.57
CA SER A 196 6.46 2.83 0.54
C SER A 196 7.13 2.99 -0.83
N LEU A 197 6.36 2.77 -1.90
CA LEU A 197 6.84 2.81 -3.28
C LEU A 197 6.69 4.17 -3.95
N LEU A 198 5.96 5.13 -3.35
CA LEU A 198 5.72 6.45 -3.94
C LEU A 198 7.00 7.14 -4.44
N PRO A 199 8.11 7.24 -3.67
CA PRO A 199 9.30 7.99 -4.12
C PRO A 199 10.03 7.37 -5.31
N VAL A 200 9.68 6.13 -5.65
CA VAL A 200 10.42 5.31 -6.60
C VAL A 200 9.58 4.86 -7.80
N VAL A 201 8.25 4.85 -7.67
CA VAL A 201 7.30 4.59 -8.76
C VAL A 201 6.81 5.90 -9.39
N ALA A 202 6.47 6.92 -8.59
CA ALA A 202 6.08 8.22 -9.12
C ALA A 202 7.31 9.00 -9.60
N HIS A 203 7.08 9.98 -10.49
CA HIS A 203 8.13 10.92 -10.86
C HIS A 203 8.60 11.70 -9.60
N PRO A 204 9.91 11.95 -9.40
CA PRO A 204 10.42 12.53 -8.16
C PRO A 204 9.77 13.86 -7.76
N ALA A 205 9.47 14.73 -8.73
CA ALA A 205 8.78 15.99 -8.46
C ALA A 205 7.34 15.81 -7.96
N ASP A 206 6.63 14.78 -8.47
CA ASP A 206 5.23 14.50 -8.11
C ASP A 206 5.16 13.84 -6.73
N ALA A 207 6.05 12.88 -6.46
CA ALA A 207 6.24 12.33 -5.12
C ALA A 207 6.61 13.42 -4.11
N GLY A 208 7.55 14.31 -4.48
CA GLY A 208 7.95 15.44 -3.65
C GLY A 208 6.81 16.38 -3.31
N ALA A 209 5.99 16.76 -4.30
CA ALA A 209 4.82 17.60 -4.10
C ALA A 209 3.80 16.95 -3.15
N LEU A 210 3.44 15.68 -3.38
CA LEU A 210 2.50 14.96 -2.53
C LEU A 210 2.99 14.85 -1.08
N MET A 211 4.28 14.55 -0.89
CA MET A 211 4.89 14.51 0.43
C MET A 211 4.87 15.88 1.11
N VAL A 212 5.18 16.97 0.41
CA VAL A 212 5.09 18.34 0.97
C VAL A 212 3.65 18.68 1.37
N TRP A 213 2.66 18.34 0.56
CA TRP A 213 1.25 18.57 0.91
C TRP A 213 0.83 17.78 2.15
N MET A 214 1.27 16.52 2.29
CA MET A 214 1.04 15.72 3.49
C MET A 214 1.75 16.30 4.73
N ARG A 215 2.97 16.83 4.60
CA ARG A 215 3.69 17.48 5.73
C ARG A 215 3.07 18.81 6.16
N THR A 216 2.33 19.44 5.26
CA THR A 216 1.68 20.74 5.47
C THR A 216 0.16 20.63 5.61
N ALA A 217 -0.32 19.44 6.01
CA ALA A 217 -1.71 19.22 6.42
C ALA A 217 -2.09 20.18 7.54
N THR A 218 -3.35 20.65 7.56
CA THR A 218 -3.83 21.56 8.59
C THR A 218 -4.57 20.83 9.71
N PRO A 219 -4.47 21.28 10.97
CA PRO A 219 -5.15 20.62 12.09
C PRO A 219 -6.67 20.53 11.93
N VAL A 220 -7.28 21.49 11.25
CA VAL A 220 -8.71 21.50 10.92
C VAL A 220 -8.87 21.33 9.41
N ALA A 221 -9.78 20.47 9.00
CA ALA A 221 -10.12 20.22 7.59
C ALA A 221 -11.06 21.30 7.03
N ALA A 222 -11.24 21.31 5.71
CA ALA A 222 -12.12 22.27 5.02
C ALA A 222 -13.59 22.17 5.47
N ASP A 223 -14.02 21.00 5.96
CA ASP A 223 -15.35 20.74 6.51
C ASP A 223 -15.46 21.07 8.02
N GLY A 224 -14.39 21.58 8.63
CA GLY A 224 -14.32 21.88 10.06
C GLY A 224 -13.93 20.70 10.96
N PHE A 225 -13.72 19.49 10.41
CA PHE A 225 -13.33 18.34 11.22
C PHE A 225 -11.91 18.48 11.77
N LEU A 226 -11.70 18.13 13.05
CA LEU A 226 -10.39 18.14 13.67
C LEU A 226 -9.57 16.95 13.17
N GLN A 227 -8.59 17.19 12.30
CA GLN A 227 -7.68 16.19 11.74
C GLN A 227 -6.57 15.77 12.72
N ARG A 228 -6.42 16.44 13.86
CA ARG A 228 -5.31 16.20 14.81
C ARG A 228 -5.52 14.94 15.67
N PHE A 229 -5.93 13.83 15.06
CA PHE A 229 -6.04 12.51 15.68
C PHE A 229 -5.01 11.54 15.08
N GLY A 230 -4.85 10.38 15.71
CA GLY A 230 -3.94 9.33 15.23
C GLY A 230 -2.50 9.84 15.15
N LEU A 231 -1.86 9.58 14.01
CA LEU A 231 -0.47 9.98 13.74
C LEU A 231 -0.31 11.50 13.69
N PHE A 232 -1.32 12.26 13.26
CA PHE A 232 -1.20 13.73 13.22
C PHE A 232 -1.22 14.34 14.63
N GLY A 233 -1.88 13.69 15.58
CA GLY A 233 -1.87 14.12 16.99
C GLY A 233 -0.61 13.75 17.77
N THR A 234 0.14 12.75 17.31
CA THR A 234 1.19 12.08 18.10
C THR A 234 2.59 12.12 17.48
N ALA A 235 2.69 12.16 16.14
CA ALA A 235 3.97 12.17 15.45
C ALA A 235 4.67 13.53 15.56
N PRO A 236 6.00 13.59 15.36
CA PRO A 236 6.74 14.85 15.35
C PRO A 236 6.18 15.87 14.34
N PRO A 237 6.36 17.18 14.59
CA PRO A 237 5.97 18.23 13.65
C PRO A 237 6.52 17.97 12.24
N LEU A 238 5.76 18.38 11.22
CA LEU A 238 6.08 18.19 9.80
C LEU A 238 6.22 16.72 9.36
N THR A 239 5.70 15.76 10.14
CA THR A 239 5.46 14.40 9.65
C THR A 239 4.46 14.46 8.49
N ALA A 240 4.75 13.75 7.40
CA ALA A 240 3.81 13.66 6.27
C ALA A 240 2.63 12.80 6.70
N VAL A 241 1.44 13.38 6.83
CA VAL A 241 0.23 12.68 7.30
C VAL A 241 -0.94 12.86 6.35
N LYS A 242 -1.87 11.91 6.39
CA LYS A 242 -3.22 12.08 5.84
C LYS A 242 -4.22 11.42 6.77
N GLN A 243 -5.32 12.12 7.04
CA GLN A 243 -6.45 11.60 7.79
C GLN A 243 -7.65 11.32 6.88
N GLY A 244 -8.54 10.44 7.31
CA GLY A 244 -9.81 10.18 6.66
C GLY A 244 -10.88 9.78 7.65
N TRP A 245 -12.08 10.29 7.47
CA TRP A 245 -13.24 9.99 8.30
C TRP A 245 -14.46 9.87 7.39
N MET A 246 -15.34 8.95 7.73
CA MET A 246 -16.68 8.92 7.17
C MET A 246 -17.62 8.18 8.10
N CYS A 247 -18.91 8.41 7.87
CA CYS A 247 -20.00 7.69 8.50
C CYS A 247 -21.05 7.40 7.43
N CYS A 248 -21.83 6.34 7.50
CA CYS A 248 -21.68 5.15 8.34
C CYS A 248 -21.93 3.91 7.48
N ILE A 249 -21.01 3.65 6.54
CA ILE A 249 -21.14 2.55 5.58
C ILE A 249 -21.22 1.23 6.35
N GLY A 250 -22.25 0.42 6.07
CA GLY A 250 -22.46 -0.85 6.76
C GLY A 250 -22.69 -0.71 8.27
N GLY A 251 -23.15 0.45 8.75
CA GLY A 251 -23.35 0.71 10.18
C GLY A 251 -22.06 1.08 10.94
N GLN A 252 -20.94 1.22 10.23
CA GLN A 252 -19.64 1.51 10.81
C GLN A 252 -19.20 2.96 10.51
N ARG A 253 -18.64 3.60 11.52
CA ARG A 253 -17.88 4.84 11.40
C ARG A 253 -16.42 4.50 11.10
N HIS A 254 -15.87 5.09 10.06
CA HIS A 254 -14.51 4.85 9.62
C HIS A 254 -13.63 6.04 9.98
N LEU A 255 -12.52 5.80 10.66
CA LEU A 255 -11.46 6.79 10.91
C LEU A 255 -10.11 6.19 10.58
N HIS A 256 -9.30 6.93 9.82
CA HIS A 256 -8.05 6.45 9.24
C HIS A 256 -6.96 7.47 9.44
N SER A 257 -5.77 6.98 9.75
CA SER A 257 -4.57 7.78 9.95
C SER A 257 -3.40 7.10 9.26
N VAL A 258 -2.75 7.82 8.34
CA VAL A 258 -1.49 7.38 7.74
C VAL A 258 -0.41 8.42 7.95
N GLY A 259 0.84 7.97 8.02
CA GLY A 259 1.97 8.85 8.22
C GLY A 259 3.29 8.27 7.73
N VAL A 260 4.20 9.16 7.35
CA VAL A 260 5.58 8.84 7.00
C VAL A 260 6.51 9.54 7.98
N ILE A 261 7.04 8.79 8.93
CA ILE A 261 7.91 9.24 10.03
C ILE A 261 9.35 8.84 9.70
N GLY A 262 10.18 9.79 9.24
CA GLY A 262 11.46 9.45 8.61
C GLY A 262 11.22 8.53 7.40
N HIS A 263 11.83 7.34 7.38
CA HIS A 263 11.56 6.31 6.36
C HIS A 263 10.49 5.29 6.78
N ARG A 264 9.74 5.53 7.85
CA ARG A 264 8.73 4.59 8.34
C ARG A 264 7.35 5.02 7.87
N VAL A 265 6.73 4.19 7.04
CA VAL A 265 5.31 4.31 6.69
C VAL A 265 4.50 3.60 7.76
N VAL A 266 3.47 4.26 8.28
CA VAL A 266 2.50 3.70 9.24
C VAL A 266 1.10 3.94 8.71
N VAL A 267 0.29 2.88 8.72
CA VAL A 267 -1.10 2.90 8.28
C VAL A 267 -1.99 2.32 9.37
N LEU A 268 -2.96 3.11 9.83
CA LEU A 268 -3.97 2.75 10.81
C LEU A 268 -5.35 2.97 10.17
N LEU A 269 -6.03 1.89 9.76
CA LEU A 269 -7.40 1.97 9.24
C LEU A 269 -8.36 1.37 10.27
N SER A 270 -9.30 2.17 10.78
CA SER A 270 -10.27 1.69 11.77
C SER A 270 -11.72 1.76 11.29
N ALA A 271 -12.53 0.86 11.84
CA ALA A 271 -13.98 0.82 11.70
C ALA A 271 -14.59 0.57 13.09
N ALA A 272 -15.41 1.49 13.56
CA ALA A 272 -16.10 1.43 14.84
C ALA A 272 -17.63 1.39 14.62
N PRO A 273 -18.43 0.74 15.49
CA PRO A 273 -19.89 0.84 15.41
C PRO A 273 -20.37 2.29 15.42
N ARG A 274 -21.47 2.59 14.71
CA ARG A 274 -22.04 3.95 14.67
C ARG A 274 -22.34 4.57 16.04
N SER A 275 -22.50 3.76 17.08
CA SER A 275 -22.70 4.18 18.48
C SER A 275 -21.45 4.80 19.12
N VAL A 276 -20.24 4.47 18.63
CA VAL A 276 -18.99 5.05 19.12
C VAL A 276 -18.81 6.45 18.54
N SER A 277 -18.70 7.48 19.38
CA SER A 277 -18.58 8.86 18.92
C SER A 277 -17.32 9.10 18.08
N TYR A 278 -17.29 10.17 17.27
CA TYR A 278 -16.06 10.58 16.57
C TYR A 278 -14.92 10.90 17.54
N GLU A 279 -15.24 11.45 18.71
CA GLU A 279 -14.26 11.73 19.77
C GLU A 279 -13.63 10.44 20.30
N ALA A 280 -14.45 9.45 20.67
CA ALA A 280 -13.96 8.16 21.15
C ALA A 280 -13.14 7.42 20.08
N ALA A 281 -13.65 7.36 18.83
CA ALA A 281 -12.92 6.75 17.73
C ALA A 281 -11.59 7.47 17.43
N SER A 282 -11.55 8.80 17.52
CA SER A 282 -10.33 9.60 17.36
C SER A 282 -9.34 9.34 18.49
N ALA A 283 -9.82 9.24 19.73
CA ALA A 283 -9.01 8.94 20.91
C ALA A 283 -8.38 7.53 20.81
N ALA A 284 -9.16 6.51 20.43
CA ALA A 284 -8.67 5.15 20.22
C ALA A 284 -7.57 5.09 19.13
N LEU A 285 -7.77 5.78 18.01
CA LEU A 285 -6.76 5.83 16.94
C LEU A 285 -5.50 6.61 17.37
N THR A 286 -5.67 7.63 18.22
CA THR A 286 -4.57 8.40 18.80
C THR A 286 -3.77 7.56 19.80
N ALA A 287 -4.44 6.77 20.64
CA ALA A 287 -3.79 5.82 21.55
C ALA A 287 -2.99 4.75 20.79
N ALA A 288 -3.57 4.19 19.72
CA ALA A 288 -2.87 3.28 18.83
C ALA A 288 -1.61 3.90 18.22
N ALA A 289 -1.69 5.15 17.74
CA ALA A 289 -0.54 5.87 17.20
C ALA A 289 0.53 6.18 18.25
N ALA A 290 0.13 6.52 19.48
CA ALA A 290 1.05 6.79 20.59
C ALA A 290 1.85 5.57 21.05
N ALA A 291 1.37 4.34 20.77
CA ALA A 291 2.09 3.10 21.06
C ALA A 291 3.28 2.83 20.11
N LEU A 292 3.45 3.64 19.05
CA LEU A 292 4.59 3.51 18.15
C LEU A 292 5.89 3.94 18.85
N PRO A 293 7.00 3.20 18.67
CA PRO A 293 8.27 3.64 19.19
C PRO A 293 8.70 4.94 18.50
N PRO A 294 9.46 5.82 19.17
CA PRO A 294 9.93 7.06 18.58
C PRO A 294 10.72 6.82 17.27
N PRO A 295 10.81 7.83 16.40
CA PRO A 295 11.73 7.78 15.28
C PRO A 295 13.14 7.54 15.82
N ARG A 296 13.90 6.61 15.20
CA ARG A 296 15.32 6.51 15.51
C ARG A 296 16.01 7.70 14.87
N HIS A 297 16.78 8.46 15.64
CA HIS A 297 17.73 9.42 15.08
C HIS A 297 18.76 8.61 14.29
N SER A 298 18.82 8.85 12.98
CA SER A 298 19.89 8.38 12.09
C SER A 298 21.12 9.26 12.25
#